data_AF-A0A2T6B6C0-F1
#
_entry.id   AF-A0A2T6B6C0-F1
#
_cell.length_a   1.000
_cell.length_b   1.000
_cell.length_c   1.000
_cell.angle_alpha   90.00
_cell.angle_beta   90.00
_cell.angle_gamma   90.00
#
_symmetry.space_group_name_H-M   'P 1'
#
loop_
_entity.id
_entity.type
_entity.pdbx_description
1 polymer ?
#
loop_
_entity_poly.entity_id
_entity_poly.type
_entity_poly.pdbx_seq_one_letter_code
_entity_poly.pdbx_strand_id
1 'polypeptide(L)'
;MSALRLLYLALTLAGAVAPLSQLLAGGLPAALARFTPGPSDMLITAIALALWAIAETWVRRNWLALIALPVTFLLGPGCGLPLYLFLRTAPVR
;
A
#
# COMPACT_ATOMS: atom_id res chain seq x y z
N MET A 1 8.06 -17.03 -11.09
CA MET A 1 7.60 -15.66 -10.78
C MET A 1 8.39 -14.69 -11.63
N SER A 2 7.76 -13.77 -12.37
CA SER A 2 8.48 -12.75 -13.14
C SER A 2 9.29 -11.84 -12.19
N ALA A 3 10.51 -11.43 -12.58
CA ALA A 3 11.39 -10.59 -11.76
C ALA A 3 10.71 -9.30 -11.27
N LEU A 4 9.79 -8.73 -12.06
CA LEU A 4 9.00 -7.56 -11.69
C LEU A 4 8.07 -7.83 -10.50
N ARG A 5 7.46 -9.02 -10.40
CA ARG A 5 6.62 -9.38 -9.24
C ARG A 5 7.42 -9.48 -7.96
N LEU A 6 8.65 -9.99 -8.04
CA LEU A 6 9.55 -10.05 -6.89
C LEU A 6 9.98 -8.65 -6.44
N LEU A 7 10.26 -7.75 -7.39
CA LEU A 7 10.57 -6.35 -7.08
C LEU A 7 9.39 -5.64 -6.40
N TYR A 8 8.16 -5.82 -6.90
CA TYR A 8 6.97 -5.25 -6.23
C TYR A 8 6.80 -5.81 -4.83
N LEU A 9 6.96 -7.11 -4.64
CA LEU A 9 6.86 -7.73 -3.32
C LEU A 9 7.94 -7.22 -2.37
N ALA A 10 9.19 -7.07 -2.84
CA ALA A 10 10.28 -6.51 -2.05
C ALA A 10 9.99 -5.06 -1.63
N LEU A 11 9.45 -4.24 -2.54
CA LEU A 11 9.05 -2.86 -2.24
C LEU A 11 7.89 -2.80 -1.22
N THR A 12 6.91 -3.69 -1.33
CA THR A 12 5.82 -3.81 -0.34
C THR A 12 6.37 -4.15 1.05
N LEU A 13 7.28 -5.14 1.12
CA LEU A 13 7.91 -5.52 2.38
C LEU A 13 8.74 -4.36 2.96
N ALA A 14 9.56 -3.69 2.14
CA ALA A 14 10.33 -2.53 2.57
C ALA A 14 9.43 -1.40 3.10
N GLY A 15 8.32 -1.12 2.43
CA GLY A 15 7.31 -0.15 2.87
C GLY A 15 6.61 -0.55 4.17
N ALA A 16 6.49 -1.85 4.48
CA ALA A 16 5.93 -2.36 5.73
C ALA A 16 6.93 -2.36 6.89
N VAL A 17 8.25 -2.40 6.61
CA VAL A 17 9.29 -2.41 7.66
C VAL A 17 9.29 -1.11 8.46
N ALA A 18 9.08 0.04 7.83
CA ALA A 18 9.08 1.34 8.51
C ALA A 18 8.04 1.47 9.65
N PRO A 19 6.73 1.17 9.45
CA PRO A 19 5.78 1.21 10.56
C PRO A 19 6.07 0.16 11.65
N LEU A 20 6.56 -1.01 11.25
CA LEU A 20 6.89 -2.08 12.21
C LEU A 20 8.11 -1.71 13.06
N SER A 21 9.14 -1.11 12.47
CA SER A 21 10.31 -0.67 13.23
C SER A 21 9.96 0.48 14.19
N GLN A 22 9.09 1.41 13.76
CA GLN A 22 8.57 2.47 14.63
C GLN A 22 7.74 1.91 15.79
N LEU A 23 6.90 0.90 15.52
CA LEU A 23 6.10 0.21 16.53
C LEU A 23 6.98 -0.48 17.57
N LEU A 24 8.05 -1.16 17.13
CA LEU A 24 8.97 -1.86 18.02
C LEU A 24 9.84 -0.90 18.85
N ALA A 25 10.26 0.23 18.26
CA ALA A 25 11.15 1.18 18.92
C ALA A 25 10.44 2.09 19.93
N GLY A 26 9.20 2.51 19.64
CA GLY A 26 8.50 3.52 20.46
C GLY A 26 7.04 3.19 20.75
N GLY A 27 6.62 1.95 20.49
CA GLY A 27 5.24 1.52 20.71
C GLY A 27 4.24 2.11 19.71
N LEU A 28 2.97 1.89 20.02
CA LEU A 28 1.83 2.33 19.21
C LEU A 28 1.84 3.85 18.91
N PRO A 29 2.20 4.75 19.86
CA PRO A 29 2.28 6.19 19.59
C PRO A 29 3.32 6.54 18.52
N ALA A 30 4.49 5.90 18.53
CA ALA A 30 5.54 6.17 17.54
C ALA A 30 5.15 5.67 16.15
N ALA A 31 4.48 4.52 16.06
CA ALA A 31 3.92 4.01 14.80
C ALA A 31 2.79 4.90 14.25
N LEU A 32 1.98 5.49 15.14
CA LEU A 32 0.89 6.39 14.76
C LEU A 32 1.35 7.82 14.47
N ALA A 33 2.55 8.23 14.89
CA ALA A 33 3.07 9.58 14.68
C ALA A 33 3.05 10.01 13.20
N ARG A 34 3.20 9.08 12.27
CA ARG A 34 3.09 9.35 10.82
C ARG A 34 1.68 9.74 10.33
N PHE A 35 0.64 9.44 11.13
CA PHE A 35 -0.76 9.81 10.86
C PHE A 35 -1.19 11.08 11.59
N THR A 36 -0.35 11.63 12.47
CA THR A 36 -0.50 13.03 12.87
C THR A 36 -0.46 13.88 11.60
N PRO A 37 -1.13 15.05 11.54
CA PRO A 37 -1.25 15.83 10.30
C PRO A 37 0.15 16.22 9.76
N GLY A 38 0.71 15.33 8.96
CA GLY A 38 1.88 15.49 8.12
C GLY A 38 1.45 15.90 6.71
N PRO A 39 2.41 16.22 5.83
CA PRO A 39 2.20 17.03 4.64
C PRO A 39 1.04 16.52 3.77
N SER A 40 0.28 17.46 3.22
CA SER A 40 -0.85 17.27 2.31
C SER A 40 -0.61 16.20 1.23
N ASP A 41 0.64 16.04 0.83
CA ASP A 41 1.08 15.15 -0.23
C ASP A 41 0.79 13.67 0.08
N MET A 42 0.88 13.24 1.35
CA MET A 42 0.57 11.86 1.74
C MET A 42 -0.91 11.55 1.57
N LEU A 43 -1.77 12.50 1.96
CA LEU A 43 -3.22 12.41 1.85
C LEU A 43 -3.66 12.42 0.39
N ILE A 44 -3.11 13.34 -0.41
CA ILE A 44 -3.37 13.41 -1.86
C ILE A 44 -2.95 12.11 -2.54
N THR A 45 -1.78 11.57 -2.21
CA THR A 45 -1.29 10.30 -2.77
C THR A 45 -2.20 9.13 -2.38
N ALA A 46 -2.64 9.04 -1.13
CA ALA A 46 -3.54 8.00 -0.65
C ALA A 46 -4.90 8.06 -1.35
N ILE A 47 -5.48 9.26 -1.50
CA ILE A 47 -6.75 9.48 -2.20
C ILE A 47 -6.62 9.15 -3.69
N ALA A 48 -5.56 9.61 -4.36
CA ALA A 48 -5.32 9.31 -5.77
C ALA A 48 -5.20 7.80 -6.02
N LEU A 49 -4.46 7.09 -5.15
CA LEU A 49 -4.34 5.64 -5.22
C LEU A 49 -5.67 4.94 -4.96
N ALA A 50 -6.46 5.44 -4.01
CA ALA A 50 -7.77 4.88 -3.71
C ALA A 50 -8.75 5.02 -4.87
N LEU A 51 -8.86 6.21 -5.45
CA LEU A 51 -9.70 6.46 -6.63
C LEU A 51 -9.26 5.58 -7.81
N TRP A 52 -7.96 5.44 -8.04
CA TRP A 52 -7.44 4.61 -9.11
C TRP A 52 -7.73 3.12 -8.89
N ALA A 53 -7.51 2.60 -7.68
CA ALA A 53 -7.81 1.22 -7.34
C ALA A 53 -9.30 0.92 -7.53
N ILE A 54 -10.19 1.83 -7.09
CA ILE A 54 -11.64 1.70 -7.29
C ILE A 54 -11.98 1.70 -8.79
N ALA A 55 -11.50 2.68 -9.56
CA ALA A 55 -11.76 2.78 -10.99
C ALA A 55 -11.35 1.51 -11.75
N GLU A 56 -10.16 0.98 -11.47
CA GLU A 56 -9.66 -0.24 -12.14
C GLU A 56 -10.44 -1.49 -11.70
N THR A 57 -10.77 -1.62 -10.39
CA THR A 57 -11.58 -2.74 -9.90
C THR A 57 -12.95 -2.76 -10.54
N TRP A 58 -13.52 -1.59 -10.85
CA TRP A 58 -14.80 -1.48 -11.55
C TRP A 58 -14.72 -2.00 -13.00
N VAL A 59 -13.64 -1.69 -13.72
CA VAL A 59 -13.46 -2.11 -15.12
C VAL A 59 -13.04 -3.57 -15.23
N ARG A 60 -12.05 -4.01 -14.45
CA ARG A 60 -11.47 -5.36 -14.55
C ARG A 60 -12.13 -6.40 -13.65
N ARG A 61 -13.09 -6.02 -12.79
CA ARG A 61 -13.70 -6.86 -11.75
C ARG A 61 -12.68 -7.58 -10.86
N ASN A 62 -11.49 -7.00 -10.70
CA ASN A 62 -10.43 -7.58 -9.89
C ASN A 62 -10.58 -7.18 -8.43
N TRP A 63 -11.53 -7.80 -7.73
CA TRP A 63 -11.87 -7.51 -6.33
C TRP A 63 -10.70 -7.67 -5.36
N LEU A 64 -9.72 -8.53 -5.68
CA LEU A 64 -8.52 -8.70 -4.85
C LEU A 64 -7.71 -7.41 -4.74
N ALA A 65 -7.73 -6.57 -5.78
CA ALA A 65 -6.98 -5.33 -5.79
C ALA A 65 -7.50 -4.30 -4.76
N LEU A 66 -8.74 -4.48 -4.25
CA LEU A 66 -9.28 -3.66 -3.16
C LEU A 66 -8.52 -3.84 -1.84
N ILE A 67 -7.77 -4.93 -1.65
CA ILE A 67 -6.91 -5.12 -0.46
C ILE A 67 -5.81 -4.04 -0.39
N ALA A 68 -5.44 -3.42 -1.51
CA ALA A 68 -4.52 -2.30 -1.50
C ALA A 68 -5.07 -1.06 -0.76
N LEU A 69 -6.39 -0.89 -0.68
CA LEU A 69 -7.01 0.21 0.05
C LEU A 69 -6.74 0.14 1.56
N PRO A 70 -7.14 -0.93 2.29
CA PRO A 70 -6.84 -1.01 3.71
C PRO A 70 -5.33 -0.95 3.95
N VAL A 71 -4.49 -1.57 3.11
CA VAL A 71 -3.03 -1.47 3.24
C VAL A 71 -2.55 -0.02 3.10
N THR A 72 -3.12 0.75 2.17
CA THR A 72 -2.76 2.16 1.98
C THR A 72 -3.12 3.01 3.19
N PHE A 73 -4.29 2.80 3.80
CA PHE A 73 -4.72 3.57 4.97
C PHE A 73 -4.09 3.10 6.28
N LEU A 74 -3.80 1.79 6.42
CA LEU A 74 -3.19 1.20 7.62
C LEU A 74 -1.66 1.29 7.64
N LEU A 75 -1.02 1.21 6.47
CA LEU A 75 0.45 1.14 6.32
C LEU A 75 1.03 2.32 5.53
N GLY A 76 0.21 3.10 4.84
CA GLY A 76 0.63 4.21 3.99
C GLY A 76 0.71 3.86 2.50
N PRO A 77 0.65 4.86 1.61
CA PRO A 77 0.63 4.66 0.15
C PRO A 77 1.90 3.98 -0.39
N GLY A 78 3.04 4.14 0.29
CA GLY A 78 4.30 3.49 -0.06
C GLY A 78 4.25 1.95 -0.02
N CYS A 79 3.40 1.36 0.82
CA CYS A 79 3.18 -0.10 0.87
C CYS A 79 2.02 -0.52 -0.06
N GLY A 80 0.97 0.31 -0.12
CA GLY A 80 -0.23 0.02 -0.90
C GLY A 80 -0.01 -0.04 -2.41
N LEU A 81 0.77 0.89 -2.98
CA LEU A 81 1.05 0.94 -4.42
C LEU A 81 1.80 -0.30 -4.94
N PRO A 82 2.94 -0.72 -4.35
CA PRO A 82 3.63 -1.92 -4.80
C PRO A 82 2.79 -3.19 -4.55
N LEU A 83 2.01 -3.25 -3.46
CA LEU A 83 1.11 -4.39 -3.22
C LEU A 83 0.04 -4.49 -4.32
N TYR A 84 -0.53 -3.36 -4.73
CA TYR A 84 -1.48 -3.32 -5.82
C TYR A 84 -0.87 -3.84 -7.12
N LEU A 85 0.35 -3.39 -7.47
CA LEU A 85 1.03 -3.85 -8.69
C LEU A 85 1.34 -5.35 -8.65
N PHE A 86 1.68 -5.89 -7.47
CA PHE A 86 1.85 -7.32 -7.27
C PHE A 86 0.56 -8.12 -7.52
N LEU A 87 -0.58 -7.64 -7.00
CA LEU A 87 -1.89 -8.26 -7.20
C LEU A 87 -2.37 -8.15 -8.64
N ARG A 88 -2.12 -7.02 -9.31
CA ARG A 88 -2.46 -6.82 -10.73
C ARG A 88 -1.68 -7.73 -11.66
N THR A 89 -0.41 -8.00 -11.35
CA THR A 89 0.46 -8.86 -12.16
C THR A 89 0.32 -10.34 -11.83
N ALA A 90 -0.61 -10.71 -10.94
CA ALA A 90 -0.93 -12.10 -10.68
C ALA A 90 -1.51 -12.75 -11.97
N PRO A 91 -1.06 -13.96 -12.33
CA PRO A 91 -1.61 -14.69 -13.46
C PRO A 91 -3.09 -14.97 -13.17
N VAL A 92 -3.93 -14.66 -14.16
CA VAL A 92 -5.36 -15.04 -14.15
C VAL A 92 -5.40 -16.56 -14.09
N ARG A 93 -5.99 -17.11 -13.03
CA ARG A 93 -6.24 -18.55 -12.88
C ARG A 93 -7.48 -18.95 -13.63
#